data_AF-A0A8T6VCI4-F1
#
_entry.id   AF-A0A8T6VCI4-F1
#
_cell.length_a   1.000
_cell.length_b   1.000
_cell.length_c   1.000
_cell.angle_alpha   90.00
_cell.angle_beta   90.00
_cell.angle_gamma   90.00
#
_symmetry.space_group_name_H-M   'P 1'
#
loop_
_entity.id
_entity.type
_entity.pdbx_description
1 polymer ?
#
loop_
_entity_poly.entity_id
_entity_poly.type
_entity_poly.pdbx_seq_one_letter_code
_entity_poly.pdbx_strand_id
1 'polypeptide(L)' 'LGFTDKTSGDETYGGGRYIDLVEHDRNHYVIDFNKAYNPYCAYNPKYSCAIPPEENHLAIAVTAGEKIFKEH' A
#
# COMPACT_ATOMS: atom_id res chain seq x y z
N LEU A 1 2.57 7.31 -2.86
CA LEU A 1 1.48 7.50 -1.88
C LEU A 1 1.39 6.27 -1.00
N GLY A 2 1.64 6.36 0.30
CA GLY A 2 1.46 5.25 1.23
C GLY A 2 0.08 5.28 1.88
N PHE A 3 -0.55 4.12 2.04
CA PHE A 3 -1.88 3.98 2.65
C PHE A 3 -2.02 2.65 3.42
N THR A 4 -2.98 2.61 4.33
CA THR A 4 -3.47 1.36 4.94
C THR A 4 -4.95 1.20 4.64
N ASP A 5 -5.44 -0.04 4.71
CA ASP A 5 -6.83 -0.36 4.44
C ASP A 5 -7.27 -1.56 5.30
N LYS A 6 -8.54 -1.98 5.21
CA LYS A 6 -9.06 -3.10 6.02
C LYS A 6 -8.39 -4.45 5.75
N THR A 7 -7.60 -4.60 4.69
CA THR A 7 -6.82 -5.83 4.44
C THR A 7 -5.41 -5.80 5.05
N SER A 8 -4.94 -4.65 5.54
CA SER A 8 -3.59 -4.49 6.10
C SER A 8 -3.41 -5.31 7.36
N GLY A 9 -2.42 -6.21 7.37
CA GLY A 9 -2.10 -7.10 8.50
C GLY A 9 -2.73 -8.50 8.40
N ASP A 10 -3.76 -8.65 7.56
CA ASP A 10 -4.43 -9.93 7.32
C ASP A 10 -4.06 -10.52 5.95
N GLU A 11 -4.40 -9.81 4.86
CA GLU A 11 -4.11 -10.25 3.48
C GLU A 11 -2.96 -9.49 2.83
N THR A 12 -2.63 -8.30 3.32
CA THR A 12 -1.57 -7.43 2.79
C THR A 12 -0.63 -6.98 3.91
N TYR A 13 0.51 -6.38 3.57
CA TYR A 13 1.51 -5.98 4.56
C TYR A 13 0.92 -5.03 5.62
N GLY A 14 1.15 -5.34 6.90
CA GLY A 14 0.57 -4.60 8.03
C GLY A 14 1.01 -3.13 8.11
N GLY A 15 2.19 -2.79 7.61
CA GLY A 15 2.67 -1.40 7.53
C GLY A 15 2.04 -0.59 6.39
N GLY A 16 1.14 -1.18 5.61
CA GLY A 16 0.50 -0.53 4.47
C GLY A 16 1.20 -0.80 3.14
N ARG A 17 0.60 -0.27 2.07
CA ARG A 17 1.08 -0.42 0.69
C ARG A 17 1.26 0.93 0.04
N TYR A 18 2.11 0.97 -0.97
CA TYR A 18 2.42 2.19 -1.71
C TYR A 18 1.85 2.13 -3.13
N ILE A 19 1.46 3.28 -3.64
CA ILE A 19 1.06 3.50 -5.03
C ILE A 19 1.94 4.62 -5.59
N ASP A 20 2.56 4.38 -6.74
CA ASP A 20 3.24 5.42 -7.49
C ASP A 20 2.21 6.26 -8.23
N LEU A 21 2.15 7.55 -7.91
CA LEU A 21 1.21 8.48 -8.53
C LEU A 21 1.79 8.98 -9.85
N VAL A 22 1.04 8.78 -10.92
CA VAL A 22 1.33 9.35 -12.23
C VAL A 22 0.25 10.39 -12.52
N GLU A 23 0.67 11.61 -12.82
CA GLU A 23 -0.26 12.65 -13.25
C GLU A 23 -0.85 12.27 -14.62
N HIS A 24 -2.18 12.37 -14.75
CA HIS A 24 -2.87 12.01 -15.98
C HIS A 24 -3.20 13.23 -16.84
N ASP A 25 -3.79 14.28 -16.26
CA ASP A 25 -4.02 15.59 -16.90
C ASP A 25 -4.20 16.67 -15.83
N ARG A 26 -3.43 17.76 -15.90
CA ARG A 26 -3.60 19.01 -15.13
C ARG A 26 -4.22 18.82 -13.74
N ASN A 27 -3.41 18.37 -12.79
CA ASN A 27 -3.80 18.11 -11.39
C ASN A 27 -4.81 16.96 -11.16
N HIS A 28 -5.12 16.15 -12.19
CA HIS A 28 -5.85 14.90 -12.01
C HIS A 28 -4.87 13.73 -11.92
N TYR A 29 -5.03 12.96 -10.85
CA TYR A 29 -4.29 11.73 -10.61
C TYR A 29 -5.25 10.55 -10.62
N VAL A 30 -4.84 9.47 -11.27
CA VAL A 30 -5.55 8.19 -11.19
C VAL A 30 -4.87 7.36 -10.11
N ILE A 31 -5.63 6.99 -9.08
CA ILE A 31 -5.17 6.05 -8.06
C ILE A 31 -5.58 4.64 -8.49
N ASP A 32 -4.61 3.90 -9.02
CA ASP A 32 -4.81 2.51 -9.44
C ASP A 32 -4.34 1.55 -8.33
N PHE A 33 -5.27 1.09 -7.51
CA PHE A 33 -5.00 0.14 -6.43
C PHE A 33 -4.49 -1.23 -6.92
N ASN A 34 -4.68 -1.58 -8.20
CA ASN A 34 -4.10 -2.82 -8.76
C ASN A 34 -2.57 -2.75 -8.81
N LYS A 35 -2.00 -1.55 -8.78
CA LYS A 35 -0.56 -1.32 -8.77
C LYS A 35 0.00 -1.06 -7.37
N ALA A 36 -0.82 -1.23 -6.33
CA ALA A 36 -0.35 -1.12 -4.95
C ALA A 36 0.68 -2.22 -4.66
N TYR A 37 1.82 -1.85 -4.10
CA TYR A 37 2.93 -2.75 -3.79
C TYR A 37 3.38 -2.63 -2.34
N ASN A 38 4.01 -3.68 -1.81
CA ASN A 38 4.58 -3.69 -0.48
C ASN A 38 5.92 -2.93 -0.47
N PRO A 39 6.19 -2.07 0.53
CA PRO A 39 7.48 -1.39 0.64
C PRO A 39 8.60 -2.40 0.91
N TYR A 40 9.85 -2.08 0.56
CA TYR A 40 11.00 -3.00 0.73
C TYR A 40 11.20 -3.51 2.16
N CYS A 41 10.82 -2.70 3.16
CA CYS A 41 10.86 -3.09 4.57
C CYS A 41 9.93 -4.26 4.91
N ALA A 42 8.93 -4.56 4.08
CA ALA A 42 8.11 -5.76 4.18
C ALA A 42 8.92 -7.04 3.93
N TYR A 43 9.98 -6.96 3.12
CA TYR A 43 10.81 -8.09 2.73
C TYR A 43 12.15 -8.14 3.44
N ASN A 44 12.67 -6.98 3.86
CA ASN A 44 13.99 -6.89 4.46
C ASN A 44 13.99 -5.91 5.64
N PRO A 45 14.19 -6.40 6.88
CA PRO A 45 14.10 -5.58 8.09
C PRO A 45 15.22 -4.52 8.20
N LYS A 46 16.22 -4.54 7.31
CA LYS A 46 17.24 -3.49 7.24
C LYS A 46 16.74 -2.18 6.64
N TYR A 47 15.58 -2.18 5.98
CA TYR A 47 14.97 -0.98 5.42
C TYR A 47 13.93 -0.39 6.37
N SER A 48 13.92 0.93 6.51
CA SER A 48 12.91 1.65 7.28
C SER A 48 11.64 1.87 6.44
N CYS A 49 10.48 1.55 7.00
CA CYS A 49 9.20 1.92 6.39
C CYS A 49 8.85 3.38 6.70
N ALA A 50 8.26 4.09 5.72
CA ALA A 50 7.53 5.32 6.03
C ALA A 50 6.12 4.92 6.48
N ILE A 51 5.71 5.38 7.65
CA ILE A 51 4.38 5.09 8.18
C ILE A 51 3.38 6.02 7.47
N PRO A 52 2.32 5.49 6.82
CA PRO A 52 1.27 6.32 6.25
C PRO A 52 0.63 7.21 7.33
N PRO A 53 0.32 8.48 7.03
CA PRO A 53 -0.41 9.35 7.95
C PRO A 53 -1.85 8.87 8.13
N GLU A 54 -2.52 9.30 9.20
CA GLU A 54 -3.88 8.84 9.55
C GLU A 54 -4.90 9.14 8.46
N GLU A 55 -4.75 10.25 7.73
CA GLU A 55 -5.62 10.65 6.63
C GLU A 55 -5.58 9.65 5.46
N ASN A 56 -4.53 8.83 5.37
CA ASN A 56 -4.39 7.78 4.36
C ASN A 56 -4.87 6.41 4.86
N HIS A 57 -5.62 6.36 5.96
CA HIS A 57 -6.29 5.14 6.42
C HIS A 57 -7.66 5.01 5.75
N LEU A 58 -7.78 4.03 4.85
CA LEU A 58 -9.01 3.77 4.13
C LEU A 58 -9.93 2.84 4.95
N ALA A 59 -11.15 3.28 5.23
CA ALA A 59 -12.14 2.48 5.96
C ALA A 59 -12.80 1.36 5.11
N ILE A 60 -12.22 1.05 3.94
CA ILE A 60 -12.65 0.03 2.99
C ILE A 60 -11.59 -1.06 2.86
N ALA A 61 -11.97 -2.21 2.33
CA ALA A 61 -11.03 -3.27 1.96
C ALA A 61 -10.57 -3.08 0.51
N VAL A 62 -9.26 -3.05 0.29
CA VAL A 62 -8.67 -2.97 -1.05
C VAL A 62 -8.06 -4.32 -1.39
N THR A 63 -8.84 -5.16 -2.07
CA THR A 63 -8.49 -6.56 -2.39
C THR A 63 -7.63 -6.72 -3.65
N ALA A 64 -7.22 -5.63 -4.28
CA ALA A 64 -6.36 -5.58 -5.47
C ALA A 64 -4.93 -5.17 -5.09
N GLY A 65 -3.95 -5.44 -5.97
CA GLY A 65 -2.54 -5.17 -5.74
C GLY A 65 -1.81 -6.32 -5.06
N GLU A 66 -0.59 -6.05 -4.60
CA GLU A 66 0.28 -7.05 -3.98
C GLU A 66 -0.28 -7.51 -2.62
N LYS A 67 -0.25 -8.83 -2.42
CA LYS A 67 -0.65 -9.50 -1.17
C LYS A 67 0.57 -10.05 -0.46
N ILE A 68 0.42 -10.35 0.83
CA ILE A 68 1.39 -11.18 1.54
C ILE A 68 0.92 -12.63 1.49
N PHE A 69 1.82 -13.53 1.16
CA PHE A 69 1.59 -14.97 1.26
C PHE A 69 2.46 -15.46 2.42
N LYS A 70 1.86 -16.21 3.34
CA LYS A 70 2.67 -16.91 4.35
C LYS A 70 3.51 -17.94 3.60
N GLU A 71 4.83 -17.89 3.78
CA GLU A 71 5.69 -19.02 3.38
C GLU A 71 5.19 -20.27 4.13
N HIS A 72 5.08 -21.38 3.39
CA HIS A 72 4.70 -22.69 3.92
C HIS A 72 5.79 -23.27 4.82
#